data_AF-A0A0B1S9W9-F1
#
_entry.id   AF-A0A0B1S9W9-F1
#
_cell.length_a   1.000
_cell.length_b   1.000
_cell.length_c   1.000
_cell.angle_alpha   90.00
_cell.angle_beta   90.00
_cell.angle_gamma   90.00
#
_symmetry.space_group_name_H-M   'P 1'
#
loop_
_entity.id
_entity.type
_entity.pdbx_description
1 polymer ?
#
loop_
_entity_poly.entity_id
_entity_poly.type
_entity_poly.pdbx_seq_one_letter_code
_entity_poly.pdbx_strand_id
1 'polypeptide(L)'
;MLARKALSGPSIFRREGELPFDEDIKSFLERACEFDENYTMTKYVVQRILGGKQETDPRGKQTVLAGSNQEICRAWGMENKYEECRRARLRMQCKRSFTDGAEDYEYYDITFPLKRLKDAQNSSITPKCVLFKYCKDMKAENPVYASHRRDEDKRYEGSVEVMGRKFRSRKGQPNIKMAEQVAALAALIGLNIRHLLEGDWEE
;
A
#
# COMPACT_ATOMS: atom_id res chain seq x y z
N MET A 1 -8.71 -7.34 32.54
CA MET A 1 -8.42 -6.79 31.19
C MET A 1 -7.46 -7.74 30.47
N LEU A 2 -7.89 -8.39 29.39
CA LEU A 2 -7.13 -9.44 28.68
C LEU A 2 -6.25 -8.92 27.53
N ALA A 3 -6.04 -7.60 27.44
CA ALA A 3 -5.50 -6.92 26.26
C ALA A 3 -4.20 -7.55 25.70
N ARG A 4 -3.23 -7.87 26.56
CA ARG A 4 -1.96 -8.48 26.12
C ARG A 4 -2.14 -9.89 25.57
N LYS A 5 -2.99 -10.71 26.19
CA LYS A 5 -3.23 -12.10 25.78
C LYS A 5 -4.04 -12.16 24.48
N ALA A 6 -4.99 -11.24 24.30
CA ALA A 6 -5.75 -11.08 23.07
C ALA A 6 -4.88 -10.66 21.87
N LEU A 7 -3.83 -9.86 22.09
CA LEU A 7 -2.89 -9.49 21.02
C LEU A 7 -2.02 -10.65 20.54
N SER A 8 -1.69 -11.60 21.42
CA SER A 8 -0.88 -12.78 21.09
C SER A 8 -1.73 -14.00 20.67
N GLY A 9 -3.03 -13.96 20.92
CA GLY A 9 -3.97 -15.05 20.63
C GLY A 9 -5.40 -14.52 20.57
N PRO A 10 -5.84 -13.97 19.43
CA PRO A 10 -7.18 -13.41 19.28
C PRO A 10 -8.30 -14.42 19.54
N SER A 11 -8.05 -15.70 19.29
CA SER A 11 -8.96 -16.80 19.59
C SER A 11 -9.28 -17.00 21.07
N ILE A 12 -8.64 -16.27 22.00
CA ILE A 12 -8.99 -16.31 23.43
C ILE A 12 -10.47 -16.02 23.71
N PHE A 13 -11.14 -15.30 22.80
CA PHE A 13 -12.56 -14.99 22.93
C PHE A 13 -13.49 -16.05 22.34
N ARG A 14 -12.97 -17.09 21.69
CA ARG A 14 -13.77 -18.18 21.12
C ARG A 14 -14.30 -19.07 22.23
N ARG A 15 -15.59 -19.44 22.12
CA ARG A 15 -16.23 -20.35 23.07
C ARG A 15 -15.68 -21.77 22.95
N GLU A 16 -15.26 -22.14 21.76
CA GLU A 16 -14.72 -23.47 21.42
C GLU A 16 -13.25 -23.65 21.84
N GLY A 17 -12.61 -22.59 22.34
CA GLY A 17 -11.21 -22.58 22.77
C GLY A 17 -10.27 -21.83 21.82
N GLU A 18 -9.02 -21.68 22.28
CA GLU A 18 -7.95 -21.02 21.55
C GLU A 18 -7.54 -21.85 20.31
N LEU A 19 -7.31 -21.17 19.19
CA LEU A 19 -6.84 -21.77 17.95
C LEU A 19 -5.32 -22.00 17.98
N PRO A 20 -4.81 -22.94 17.15
CA PRO A 20 -3.42 -22.92 16.75
C PRO A 20 -3.02 -21.56 16.15
N PHE A 21 -1.81 -21.09 16.45
CA PHE A 21 -1.36 -19.75 16.05
C PHE A 21 -1.41 -19.54 14.53
N ASP A 22 -1.22 -20.58 13.72
CA ASP A 22 -1.26 -20.48 12.27
C ASP A 22 -2.68 -20.32 11.73
N GLU A 23 -3.67 -20.95 12.36
CA GLU A 23 -5.08 -20.71 12.06
C GLU A 23 -5.54 -19.32 12.51
N ASP A 24 -5.06 -18.84 13.66
CA ASP A 24 -5.31 -17.49 14.14
C ASP A 24 -4.76 -16.43 13.17
N ILE A 25 -3.54 -16.63 12.68
CA ILE A 25 -2.93 -15.73 11.69
C ILE A 25 -3.69 -15.75 10.38
N LYS A 26 -4.06 -16.93 9.84
CA LYS A 26 -4.85 -17.02 8.61
C LYS A 26 -6.22 -16.35 8.75
N SER A 27 -6.89 -16.56 9.88
CA SER A 27 -8.19 -15.92 10.19
C SER A 27 -8.07 -14.39 10.25
N PHE A 28 -7.00 -13.88 10.86
CA PHE A 28 -6.70 -12.45 10.87
C PHE A 28 -6.41 -11.91 9.46
N LEU A 29 -5.55 -12.58 8.69
CA LEU A 29 -5.17 -12.17 7.34
C LEU A 29 -6.36 -12.12 6.38
N GLU A 30 -7.32 -13.04 6.54
CA GLU A 30 -8.56 -13.02 5.77
C GLU A 30 -9.33 -11.69 5.98
N ARG A 31 -9.50 -11.27 7.23
CA ARG A 31 -10.16 -10.01 7.58
C ARG A 31 -9.32 -8.80 7.17
N ALA A 32 -8.00 -8.84 7.38
CA ALA A 32 -7.10 -7.77 6.95
C ALA A 32 -7.15 -7.56 5.42
N CYS A 33 -7.27 -8.64 4.64
CA CYS A 33 -7.53 -8.54 3.21
C CYS A 33 -8.91 -7.95 2.93
N GLU A 34 -9.96 -8.41 3.59
CA GLU A 34 -11.31 -7.91 3.36
C GLU A 34 -11.44 -6.39 3.59
N PHE A 35 -10.79 -5.89 4.65
CA PHE A 35 -10.87 -4.48 5.06
C PHE A 35 -9.71 -3.60 4.57
N ASP A 36 -8.85 -4.11 3.67
CA ASP A 36 -7.71 -3.37 3.11
C ASP A 36 -6.78 -2.76 4.20
N GLU A 37 -6.51 -3.56 5.24
CA GLU A 37 -5.73 -3.12 6.40
C GLU A 37 -4.32 -2.69 5.99
N ASN A 38 -3.76 -1.69 6.67
CA ASN A 38 -2.41 -1.23 6.37
C ASN A 38 -1.37 -2.34 6.63
N TYR A 39 -0.45 -2.54 5.68
CA TYR A 39 0.71 -3.42 5.80
C TYR A 39 1.45 -3.33 7.15
N THR A 40 1.71 -2.12 7.66
CA THR A 40 2.46 -1.93 8.90
C THR A 40 1.69 -2.50 10.11
N MET A 41 0.36 -2.31 10.12
CA MET A 41 -0.51 -2.85 11.17
C MET A 41 -0.68 -4.35 11.05
N THR A 42 -0.90 -4.84 9.82
CA THR A 42 -1.00 -6.27 9.51
C THR A 42 0.27 -7.00 9.96
N LYS A 43 1.46 -6.49 9.58
CA LYS A 43 2.73 -7.06 9.98
C LYS A 43 2.91 -7.07 11.50
N TYR A 44 2.58 -5.97 12.17
CA TYR A 44 2.67 -5.88 13.63
C TYR A 44 1.81 -6.95 14.31
N VAL A 45 0.55 -7.11 13.92
CA VAL A 45 -0.36 -8.09 14.53
C VAL A 45 0.13 -9.51 14.30
N VAL A 46 0.53 -9.87 13.08
CA VAL A 46 1.04 -11.22 12.78
C VAL A 46 2.30 -11.52 13.61
N GLN A 47 3.22 -10.57 13.72
CA GLN A 47 4.43 -10.72 14.55
C GLN A 47 4.10 -10.87 16.05
N ARG A 48 3.03 -10.21 16.54
CA ARG A 48 2.57 -10.37 17.93
C ARG A 48 2.00 -11.77 18.19
N ILE A 49 1.23 -12.33 17.25
CA ILE A 49 0.71 -13.70 17.36
C ILE A 49 1.86 -14.73 17.30
N LEU A 50 2.84 -14.51 16.43
CA LEU A 50 4.03 -15.37 16.33
C LEU A 50 4.89 -15.37 17.60
N GLY A 51 5.04 -14.23 18.26
CA GLY A 51 5.93 -14.09 19.42
C GLY A 51 7.36 -14.52 19.07
N GLY A 52 7.94 -15.43 19.85
CA GLY A 52 9.29 -15.97 19.58
C GLY A 52 9.39 -16.85 18.34
N LYS A 53 8.26 -17.31 17.77
CA LYS A 53 8.26 -18.15 16.55
C LYS A 53 8.68 -17.38 15.29
N GLN A 54 8.85 -16.07 15.37
CA GLN A 54 9.42 -15.25 14.29
C GLN A 54 10.81 -15.76 13.84
N GLU A 55 11.60 -16.29 14.78
CA GLU A 55 12.97 -16.76 14.53
C GLU A 55 13.04 -18.26 14.19
N THR A 56 12.03 -19.03 14.53
CA THR A 56 12.06 -20.50 14.39
C THR A 56 11.15 -21.02 13.28
N ASP A 57 10.00 -20.38 13.01
CA ASP A 57 9.11 -20.74 11.91
C ASP A 57 9.57 -20.08 10.60
N PRO A 58 9.76 -20.84 9.50
CA PRO A 58 10.13 -20.27 8.20
C PRO A 58 9.18 -19.17 7.70
N ARG A 59 7.87 -19.32 7.95
CA ARG A 59 6.84 -18.31 7.59
C ARG A 59 6.96 -17.08 8.48
N GLY A 60 7.37 -17.28 9.74
CA GLY A 60 7.71 -16.21 10.66
C GLY A 60 8.85 -15.34 10.13
N LYS A 61 9.96 -15.96 9.69
CA LYS A 61 11.09 -15.26 9.05
C LYS A 61 10.67 -14.53 7.79
N GLN A 62 9.86 -15.17 6.94
CA GLN A 62 9.32 -14.52 5.73
C GLN A 62 8.45 -13.31 6.10
N THR A 63 7.62 -13.40 7.14
CA THR A 63 6.80 -12.28 7.63
C THR A 63 7.67 -11.13 8.12
N VAL A 64 8.77 -11.40 8.82
CA VAL A 64 9.74 -10.37 9.25
C VAL A 64 10.35 -9.65 8.04
N LEU A 65 10.63 -10.37 6.95
CA LEU A 65 11.20 -9.80 5.73
C LEU A 65 10.16 -9.11 4.83
N ALA A 66 8.89 -9.45 4.95
CA ALA A 66 7.83 -8.95 4.07
C ALA A 66 7.69 -7.42 4.09
N GLY A 67 7.41 -6.82 2.94
CA GLY A 67 7.24 -5.38 2.71
C GLY A 67 5.85 -4.94 2.28
N SER A 68 4.95 -5.88 2.06
CA SER A 68 3.57 -5.66 1.62
C SER A 68 2.64 -6.70 2.24
N ASN A 69 1.33 -6.43 2.21
CA ASN A 69 0.32 -7.42 2.59
C ASN A 69 0.35 -8.66 1.67
N GLN A 70 0.65 -8.48 0.39
CA GLN A 70 0.77 -9.59 -0.55
C GLN A 70 1.87 -10.57 -0.12
N GLU A 71 3.06 -10.06 0.23
CA GLU A 71 4.20 -10.88 0.68
C GLU A 71 3.89 -11.60 1.99
N ILE A 72 3.21 -10.93 2.94
CA ILE A 72 2.74 -11.57 4.18
C ILE A 72 1.74 -12.68 3.83
N CYS A 73 0.73 -12.39 3.01
CA CYS A 73 -0.27 -13.39 2.63
C CYS A 73 0.37 -14.59 1.93
N ARG A 74 1.38 -14.37 1.07
CA ARG A 74 2.15 -15.44 0.42
C ARG A 74 2.85 -16.35 1.44
N ALA A 75 3.50 -15.79 2.45
CA ALA A 75 4.14 -16.57 3.52
C ALA A 75 3.17 -17.51 4.26
N TRP A 76 1.87 -17.18 4.26
CA TRP A 76 0.82 -17.93 4.95
C TRP A 76 -0.12 -18.70 4.01
N GLY A 77 0.18 -18.75 2.70
CA GLY A 77 -0.67 -19.43 1.70
C GLY A 77 -2.01 -18.72 1.42
N MET A 78 -2.10 -17.42 1.72
CA MET A 78 -3.29 -16.58 1.59
C MET A 78 -3.25 -15.64 0.37
N GLU A 79 -2.30 -15.82 -0.56
CA GLU A 79 -2.12 -14.94 -1.72
C GLU A 79 -3.36 -14.89 -2.62
N ASN A 80 -4.05 -16.02 -2.82
CA ASN A 80 -5.30 -16.07 -3.58
C ASN A 80 -6.39 -15.18 -2.98
N LYS A 81 -6.52 -15.19 -1.64
CA LYS A 81 -7.50 -14.34 -0.93
C LYS A 81 -7.15 -12.86 -1.08
N TYR A 82 -5.87 -12.53 -0.97
CA TYR A 82 -5.39 -11.17 -1.19
C TYR A 82 -5.74 -10.67 -2.59
N GLU A 83 -5.43 -11.44 -3.63
CA GLU A 83 -5.72 -11.07 -5.02
C GLU A 83 -7.22 -11.00 -5.32
N GLU A 84 -8.03 -11.90 -4.75
CA GLU A 84 -9.48 -11.83 -4.85
C GLU A 84 -10.02 -10.51 -4.29
N CYS A 85 -9.65 -10.16 -3.05
CA CYS A 85 -10.07 -8.92 -2.42
C CYS A 85 -9.56 -7.69 -3.17
N ARG A 86 -8.30 -7.70 -3.64
CA ARG A 86 -7.71 -6.63 -4.46
C ARG A 86 -8.50 -6.44 -5.75
N ARG A 87 -8.82 -7.52 -6.48
CA ARG A 87 -9.63 -7.47 -7.71
C ARG A 87 -11.05 -6.98 -7.45
N ALA A 88 -11.67 -7.39 -6.35
CA ALA A 88 -13.00 -6.90 -5.97
C ALA A 88 -12.98 -5.39 -5.71
N ARG A 89 -11.96 -4.88 -5.00
CA ARG A 89 -11.77 -3.44 -4.77
C ARG A 89 -11.57 -2.66 -6.07
N LEU A 90 -10.70 -3.15 -6.96
CA LEU A 90 -10.49 -2.54 -8.29
C LEU A 90 -11.79 -2.48 -9.10
N ARG A 91 -12.60 -3.55 -9.11
CA ARG A 91 -13.91 -3.56 -9.79
C ARG A 91 -14.87 -2.53 -9.20
N MET A 92 -14.89 -2.34 -7.87
CA MET A 92 -15.71 -1.33 -7.22
C MET A 92 -15.22 0.10 -7.54
N GLN A 93 -13.91 0.30 -7.64
CA GLN A 93 -13.32 1.58 -8.05
C GLN A 93 -13.64 1.93 -9.51
N CYS A 94 -13.55 0.98 -10.44
CA CYS A 94 -13.95 1.20 -11.84
C CYS A 94 -15.44 1.55 -11.98
N LYS A 95 -16.31 1.04 -11.09
CA LYS A 95 -17.73 1.41 -11.05
C LYS A 95 -17.99 2.80 -10.45
N ARG A 96 -17.04 3.37 -9.71
CA ARG A 96 -17.11 4.73 -9.14
C ARG A 96 -16.60 5.81 -10.10
N SER A 97 -16.79 5.66 -11.41
CA SER A 97 -16.69 6.79 -12.32
C SER A 97 -17.88 7.74 -12.08
N PHE A 98 -17.82 8.49 -10.99
CA PHE A 98 -18.77 9.56 -10.69
C PHE A 98 -18.09 10.92 -10.91
N THR A 99 -18.58 11.58 -11.96
CA THR A 99 -18.83 13.02 -12.15
C THR A 99 -17.89 14.01 -11.48
N ASP A 100 -17.12 14.69 -12.33
CA ASP A 100 -16.67 16.09 -12.28
C ASP A 100 -16.86 16.80 -10.94
N GLY A 101 -15.76 16.97 -10.23
CA GLY A 101 -15.61 17.96 -9.17
C GLY A 101 -14.54 18.97 -9.54
N ALA A 102 -14.94 20.06 -10.21
CA ALA A 102 -14.37 21.42 -10.28
C ALA A 102 -12.85 21.66 -10.47
N GLU A 103 -12.00 20.65 -10.47
CA GLU A 103 -10.55 20.77 -10.60
C GLU A 103 -10.06 19.80 -11.69
N ASP A 104 -9.24 20.30 -12.60
CA ASP A 104 -8.73 19.63 -13.81
C ASP A 104 -7.65 18.58 -13.47
N TYR A 105 -8.00 17.62 -12.60
CA TYR A 105 -7.13 16.50 -12.20
C TYR A 105 -7.55 15.19 -12.85
N GLU A 106 -6.57 14.48 -13.40
CA GLU A 106 -6.71 13.07 -13.74
C GLU A 106 -6.43 12.20 -12.51
N TYR A 107 -7.42 11.39 -12.15
CA TYR A 107 -7.37 10.56 -10.95
C TYR A 107 -6.95 9.12 -11.25
N TYR A 108 -5.97 8.62 -10.50
CA TYR A 108 -5.53 7.23 -10.53
C TYR A 108 -5.50 6.68 -9.10
N ASP A 109 -6.40 5.75 -8.75
CA ASP A 109 -6.53 5.19 -7.39
C ASP A 109 -5.45 4.15 -7.07
N ILE A 110 -4.20 4.60 -7.02
CA ILE A 110 -3.02 3.76 -6.83
C ILE A 110 -2.31 4.10 -5.53
N THR A 111 -1.57 3.14 -4.99
CA THR A 111 -0.56 3.33 -3.94
C THR A 111 0.60 2.36 -4.19
N PHE A 112 1.59 2.32 -3.30
CA PHE A 112 2.69 1.36 -3.37
C PHE A 112 3.19 0.98 -1.97
N PRO A 113 3.84 -0.19 -1.80
CA PRO A 113 4.32 -0.61 -0.50
C PRO A 113 5.48 0.26 0.00
N LEU A 114 5.41 0.74 1.25
CA LEU A 114 6.42 1.58 1.90
C LEU A 114 7.86 1.03 1.79
N LYS A 115 8.01 -0.30 1.79
CA LYS A 115 9.32 -0.94 1.67
C LYS A 115 9.99 -0.62 0.33
N ARG A 116 9.23 -0.49 -0.77
CA ARG A 116 9.78 -0.12 -2.09
C ARG A 116 10.51 1.21 -2.05
N LEU A 117 9.95 2.20 -1.36
CA LEU A 117 10.60 3.50 -1.23
C LEU A 117 11.88 3.45 -0.38
N LYS A 118 11.96 2.53 0.59
CA LYS A 118 13.18 2.30 1.39
C LYS A 118 14.24 1.56 0.58
N ASP A 119 13.85 0.52 -0.15
CA ASP A 119 14.76 -0.27 -0.98
C ASP A 119 15.31 0.59 -2.14
N ALA A 120 14.47 1.45 -2.71
CA ALA A 120 14.85 2.38 -3.75
C ALA A 120 15.63 3.61 -3.24
N GLN A 121 15.81 3.80 -1.93
CA GLN A 121 16.40 5.02 -1.35
C GLN A 121 17.87 5.25 -1.77
N ASN A 122 18.57 4.17 -2.15
CA ASN A 122 19.93 4.22 -2.70
C ASN A 122 19.98 4.14 -4.23
N SER A 123 18.81 4.13 -4.89
CA SER A 123 18.67 4.06 -6.34
C SER A 123 18.01 5.34 -6.86
N SER A 124 18.33 5.72 -8.10
CA SER A 124 17.62 6.80 -8.81
C SER A 124 16.25 6.36 -9.38
N ILE A 125 15.73 5.21 -8.94
CA ILE A 125 14.55 4.53 -9.50
C ILE A 125 13.35 4.71 -8.56
N THR A 126 13.00 5.96 -8.23
CA THR A 126 11.71 6.27 -7.57
C THR A 126 10.78 6.96 -8.55
N PRO A 127 9.45 6.87 -8.37
CA PRO A 127 8.49 7.58 -9.23
C PRO A 127 8.84 9.05 -9.46
N LYS A 128 9.17 9.82 -8.41
CA LYS A 128 9.58 11.24 -8.54
C LYS A 128 10.86 11.39 -9.36
N CYS A 129 11.86 10.53 -9.17
CA CYS A 129 13.12 10.61 -9.90
C CYS A 129 12.95 10.30 -11.39
N VAL A 130 12.17 9.27 -11.72
CA VAL A 130 11.86 8.89 -13.10
C VAL A 130 11.09 10.00 -13.80
N LEU A 131 10.05 10.55 -13.16
CA LEU A 131 9.26 11.64 -13.73
C LEU A 131 10.11 12.90 -13.94
N PHE A 132 10.96 13.25 -12.98
CA PHE A 132 11.88 14.39 -13.09
C PHE A 132 12.89 14.21 -14.23
N LYS A 133 13.46 13.00 -14.37
CA LYS A 133 14.36 12.67 -15.48
C LYS A 133 13.66 12.81 -16.83
N TYR A 134 12.45 12.26 -16.95
CA TYR A 134 11.65 12.37 -18.16
C TYR A 134 11.38 13.83 -18.56
N CYS A 135 11.04 14.69 -17.59
CA CYS A 135 10.82 16.12 -17.86
C CYS A 135 12.09 16.81 -18.36
N LYS A 136 13.25 16.48 -17.79
CA LYS A 136 14.55 16.98 -18.26
C LYS A 136 14.86 16.53 -19.69
N ASP A 137 14.64 15.25 -19.98
CA ASP A 137 14.91 14.67 -21.30
C ASP A 137 14.01 15.29 -22.38
N MET A 138 12.76 15.62 -22.02
CA MET A 138 11.79 16.31 -22.87
C MET A 138 11.96 17.84 -22.91
N LYS A 139 12.94 18.41 -22.18
CA LYS A 139 13.14 19.86 -22.00
C LYS A 139 11.87 20.60 -21.55
N ALA A 140 11.04 19.91 -20.75
CA ALA A 140 9.84 20.46 -20.15
C ALA A 140 10.16 21.09 -18.78
N GLU A 141 9.20 21.83 -18.25
CA GLU A 141 9.28 22.35 -16.88
C GLU A 141 9.31 21.21 -15.85
N ASN A 142 9.92 21.51 -14.69
CA ASN A 142 9.99 20.53 -13.61
C ASN A 142 8.58 20.24 -13.04
N PRO A 143 8.29 18.99 -12.65
CA PRO A 143 7.01 18.66 -12.03
C PRO A 143 6.78 19.44 -10.74
N VAL A 144 5.60 20.05 -10.60
CA VAL A 144 5.21 20.83 -9.42
C VAL A 144 4.32 19.97 -8.52
N TYR A 145 4.72 19.77 -7.27
CA TYR A 145 3.99 18.95 -6.31
C TYR A 145 3.22 19.82 -5.33
N ALA A 146 2.02 19.38 -4.98
CA ALA A 146 1.24 19.92 -3.87
C ALA A 146 0.72 18.75 -3.03
N SER A 147 0.62 18.94 -1.71
CA SER A 147 0.07 17.94 -0.80
C SER A 147 -0.84 18.60 0.22
N HIS A 148 -1.91 17.91 0.62
CA HIS A 148 -2.80 18.36 1.67
C HIS A 148 -3.14 17.20 2.62
N ARG A 149 -3.45 17.52 3.87
CA ARG A 149 -3.87 16.54 4.88
C ARG A 149 -5.39 16.54 4.95
N ARG A 150 -6.00 15.36 4.80
CA ARG A 150 -7.45 15.18 4.95
C ARG A 150 -7.85 15.27 6.41
N ASP A 151 -8.99 15.91 6.67
CA ASP A 151 -9.47 16.07 8.03
C ASP A 151 -10.13 14.82 8.61
N GLU A 152 -10.74 14.00 7.75
CA GLU A 152 -11.51 12.80 8.10
C GLU A 152 -10.64 11.71 8.73
N ASP A 153 -9.50 11.40 8.12
CA ASP A 153 -8.63 10.28 8.52
C ASP A 153 -7.18 10.67 8.79
N LYS A 154 -6.87 11.98 8.73
CA LYS A 154 -5.54 12.56 8.95
C LYS A 154 -4.47 12.02 7.99
N ARG A 155 -4.87 11.42 6.86
CA ARG A 155 -3.96 10.99 5.80
C ARG A 155 -3.65 12.12 4.82
N TYR A 156 -2.60 11.93 4.04
CA TYR A 156 -2.11 12.90 3.07
C TYR A 156 -2.48 12.49 1.65
N GLU A 157 -2.90 13.46 0.85
CA GLU A 157 -3.08 13.30 -0.59
C GLU A 157 -2.12 14.22 -1.33
N GLY A 158 -1.47 13.68 -2.35
CA GLY A 158 -0.51 14.39 -3.19
C GLY A 158 -1.09 14.61 -4.58
N SER A 159 -0.71 15.71 -5.19
CA SER A 159 -0.97 16.02 -6.60
C SER A 159 0.31 16.50 -7.26
N VAL A 160 0.43 16.22 -8.55
CA VAL A 160 1.55 16.71 -9.38
C VAL A 160 1.01 17.35 -10.65
N GLU A 161 1.56 18.50 -11.01
CA GLU A 161 1.35 19.16 -12.29
C GLU A 161 2.59 18.99 -13.16
N VAL A 162 2.39 18.48 -14.37
CA VAL A 162 3.47 18.22 -15.33
C VAL A 162 2.91 18.31 -16.75
N MET A 163 3.61 19.04 -17.63
CA MET A 163 3.20 19.25 -19.03
C MET A 163 1.77 19.79 -19.18
N GLY A 164 1.35 20.69 -18.28
CA GLY A 164 0.02 21.29 -18.28
C GLY A 164 -1.12 20.36 -17.84
N ARG A 165 -0.80 19.15 -17.39
CA ARG A 165 -1.77 18.17 -16.87
C ARG A 165 -1.55 17.96 -15.38
N LYS A 166 -2.63 17.78 -14.64
CA LYS A 166 -2.56 17.54 -13.19
C LYS A 166 -3.00 16.11 -12.86
N PHE A 167 -2.26 15.44 -12.01
CA PHE A 167 -2.48 14.05 -11.63
C PHE A 167 -2.58 13.92 -10.10
N ARG A 168 -3.49 13.06 -9.62
CA ARG A 168 -3.68 12.78 -8.19
C ARG A 168 -4.13 11.33 -7.96
N SER A 169 -3.81 10.79 -6.79
CA SER A 169 -4.45 9.58 -6.26
C SER A 169 -5.37 9.94 -5.09
N ARG A 170 -6.55 9.32 -5.02
CA ARG A 170 -7.51 9.48 -3.91
C ARG A 170 -7.22 8.55 -2.74
N LYS A 171 -6.24 7.64 -2.89
CA LYS A 171 -5.80 6.80 -1.77
C LYS A 171 -4.95 7.63 -0.82
N GLY A 172 -5.46 7.84 0.40
CA GLY A 172 -4.75 8.57 1.46
C GLY A 172 -3.47 7.88 1.90
N GLN A 173 -2.38 8.65 1.98
CA GLN A 173 -1.04 8.20 2.33
C GLN A 173 -0.67 8.56 3.78
N PRO A 174 0.21 7.78 4.43
CA PRO A 174 0.60 8.01 5.83
C PRO A 174 1.45 9.28 6.04
N ASN A 175 2.13 9.79 5.01
CA ASN A 175 2.96 11.00 5.09
C ASN A 175 3.09 11.70 3.73
N ILE A 176 3.54 12.96 3.77
CA ILE A 176 3.70 13.82 2.58
C ILE A 176 4.67 13.21 1.56
N LYS A 177 5.81 12.67 2.00
CA LYS A 177 6.81 12.05 1.11
C LYS A 177 6.19 10.92 0.28
N MET A 178 5.35 10.10 0.88
CA MET A 178 4.66 9.02 0.20
C MET A 178 3.54 9.55 -0.71
N ALA A 179 2.80 10.57 -0.28
CA ALA A 179 1.79 11.24 -1.09
C ALA A 179 2.34 11.78 -2.41
N GLU A 180 3.50 12.46 -2.37
CA GLU A 180 4.14 12.99 -3.58
C GLU A 180 4.65 11.88 -4.52
N GLN A 181 5.20 10.79 -3.97
CA GLN A 181 5.65 9.66 -4.78
C GLN A 181 4.48 8.95 -5.47
N VAL A 182 3.35 8.82 -4.78
CA VAL A 182 2.13 8.25 -5.36
C VAL A 182 1.56 9.18 -6.45
N ALA A 183 1.60 10.50 -6.25
CA ALA A 183 1.23 11.46 -7.29
C ALA A 183 2.13 11.36 -8.52
N ALA A 184 3.44 11.22 -8.34
CA ALA A 184 4.37 10.98 -9.44
C ALA A 184 4.07 9.68 -10.19
N LEU A 185 3.73 8.59 -9.48
CA LEU A 185 3.33 7.34 -10.10
C LEU A 185 2.05 7.49 -10.94
N ALA A 186 1.07 8.27 -10.44
CA ALA A 186 -0.16 8.57 -11.18
C ALA A 186 0.14 9.32 -12.48
N ALA A 187 1.06 10.30 -12.44
CA ALA A 187 1.52 11.00 -13.65
C ALA A 187 2.26 10.07 -14.63
N LEU A 188 3.10 9.15 -14.15
CA LEU A 188 3.77 8.18 -15.03
C LEU A 188 2.76 7.31 -15.79
N ILE A 189 1.67 6.90 -15.13
CA ILE A 189 0.58 6.15 -15.76
C ILE A 189 -0.19 7.04 -16.75
N GLY A 190 -0.62 8.24 -16.32
CA GLY A 190 -1.43 9.12 -17.16
C GLY A 190 -0.69 9.73 -18.36
N LEU A 191 0.64 9.84 -18.29
CA LEU A 191 1.51 10.19 -19.43
C LEU A 191 1.90 8.97 -20.29
N ASN A 192 1.43 7.77 -19.94
CA ASN A 192 1.74 6.50 -20.63
C ASN A 192 3.24 6.16 -20.67
N ILE A 193 3.98 6.53 -19.63
CA ILE A 193 5.43 6.33 -19.47
C ILE A 193 5.76 5.46 -18.25
N ARG A 194 4.78 4.73 -17.70
CA ARG A 194 4.96 3.83 -16.55
C ARG A 194 6.06 2.80 -16.76
N HIS A 195 6.29 2.35 -18.00
CA HIS A 195 7.33 1.39 -18.35
C HIS A 195 8.77 1.88 -18.05
N LEU A 196 8.99 3.19 -17.85
CA LEU A 196 10.28 3.75 -17.46
C LEU A 196 10.64 3.51 -15.99
N LEU A 197 9.68 3.12 -15.16
CA LEU A 197 9.88 2.78 -13.76
C LEU A 197 10.02 1.26 -13.63
N GLU A 198 11.20 0.78 -13.22
CA GLU A 198 11.40 -0.66 -13.04
C GLU A 198 10.75 -1.16 -11.73
N GLY A 199 10.22 -2.39 -11.79
CA GLY A 199 9.62 -3.10 -10.66
C GLY A 199 8.12 -2.89 -10.48
N ASP A 200 7.54 -3.71 -9.58
CA ASP A 200 6.13 -3.63 -9.20
C ASP A 200 5.96 -2.61 -8.07
N TRP A 201 5.43 -1.45 -8.42
CA TRP A 201 5.12 -0.38 -7.48
C TRP A 201 3.65 -0.43 -7.09
N GLU A 202 2.74 -0.81 -7.97
CA GLU A 202 1.30 -0.62 -7.79
C GLU A 202 0.65 -1.61 -6.81
N GLU A 203 -0.04 -1.06 -5.82
CA GLU A 203 -0.98 -1.74 -4.92
C GLU A 203 -2.43 -1.26 -5.10
#